data_AF-A0A0Q7X2P8-F1
#
_entry.id   AF-A0A0Q7X2P8-F1
#
_cell.length_a   1.000
_cell.length_b   1.000
_cell.length_c   1.000
_cell.angle_alpha   90.00
_cell.angle_beta   90.00
_cell.angle_gamma   90.00
#
_symmetry.space_group_name_H-M   'P 1'
#
loop_
_entity.id
_entity.type
_entity.pdbx_description
1 polymer ?
#
loop_
_entity_poly.entity_id
_entity_poly.type
_entity_poly.pdbx_seq_one_letter_code
_entity_poly.pdbx_strand_id
1 'polypeptide(L)'
;MKKLATMIAALAIGGTVHAAPVPAAKQELVNRVLQLWHPESIGESMLQAPVGDAVQQARAVLQGRVSPEKRDAALKEIVADARQFMDQNKPLAQASAQKLVGTTVAPLLAERFTDDELRQIITILESPVKKKFEAMVPELQKKLGEGVAADTRAVMDPKLQELQQRIGMRLRSAVTP
;
A
#
# COMPACT_ATOMS: atom_id res chain seq x y z
N MET A 1 17.94 -3.65 76.07
CA MET A 1 18.71 -4.77 75.46
C MET A 1 17.82 -5.41 74.40
N LYS A 2 18.32 -5.47 73.14
CA LYS A 2 18.14 -6.59 72.17
C LYS A 2 16.69 -7.11 71.93
N LYS A 3 16.08 -7.10 70.75
CA LYS A 3 16.56 -6.92 69.36
C LYS A 3 15.43 -6.50 68.42
N LEU A 4 15.85 -5.82 67.35
CA LEU A 4 15.22 -5.70 66.03
C LEU A 4 14.57 -7.00 65.53
N ALA A 5 13.39 -6.85 64.90
CA ALA A 5 12.97 -7.67 63.75
C ALA A 5 12.04 -6.84 62.85
N THR A 6 12.63 -6.11 61.92
CA THR A 6 11.93 -5.41 60.83
C THR A 6 11.56 -6.44 59.77
N MET A 7 10.26 -6.72 59.62
CA MET A 7 9.73 -7.58 58.55
C MET A 7 9.29 -6.67 57.40
N ILE A 8 10.10 -6.59 56.34
CA ILE A 8 9.74 -5.91 55.10
C ILE A 8 8.90 -6.87 54.28
N ALA A 9 7.59 -6.61 54.19
CA ALA A 9 6.72 -7.24 53.22
C ALA A 9 6.92 -6.57 51.85
N ALA A 10 7.63 -7.23 50.95
CA ALA A 10 7.74 -6.83 49.56
C ALA A 10 6.40 -7.12 48.85
N LEU A 11 5.56 -6.08 48.70
CA LEU A 11 4.40 -6.11 47.83
C LEU A 11 4.90 -6.08 46.37
N ALA A 12 5.02 -7.23 45.74
CA ALA A 12 5.18 -7.34 44.30
C ALA A 12 3.83 -7.01 43.63
N ILE A 13 3.59 -5.73 43.33
CA ILE A 13 2.48 -5.33 42.45
C ILE A 13 2.91 -5.64 41.02
N GLY A 14 2.77 -6.91 40.63
CA GLY A 14 2.70 -7.31 39.23
C GLY A 14 1.35 -6.87 38.67
N GLY A 15 1.19 -5.57 38.43
CA GLY A 15 0.02 -5.05 37.76
C GLY A 15 0.01 -5.55 36.32
N THR A 16 -0.85 -6.53 36.03
CA THR A 16 -1.41 -6.63 34.69
C THR A 16 -2.10 -5.30 34.46
N VAL A 17 -1.50 -4.41 33.67
CA VAL A 17 -2.20 -3.24 33.15
C VAL A 17 -3.26 -3.81 32.22
N HIS A 18 -4.41 -4.18 32.78
CA HIS A 18 -5.63 -4.29 32.01
C HIS A 18 -5.86 -2.89 31.49
N ALA A 19 -5.56 -2.68 30.20
CA ALA A 19 -5.97 -1.47 29.51
C ALA A 19 -7.45 -1.26 29.83
N ALA A 20 -7.77 -0.09 30.38
CA ALA A 20 -9.15 0.24 30.67
C ALA A 20 -9.96 0.04 29.38
N PRO A 21 -11.16 -0.59 29.46
CA PRO A 21 -11.97 -0.80 28.27
C PRO A 21 -12.18 0.54 27.56
N VAL A 22 -11.97 0.55 26.24
CA VAL A 22 -12.11 1.75 25.41
C VAL A 22 -13.52 2.32 25.63
N PRO A 23 -13.65 3.61 26.01
CA PRO A 23 -14.96 4.23 26.18
C PRO A 23 -15.81 4.10 24.92
N ALA A 24 -17.11 3.81 25.07
CA ALA A 24 -18.00 3.56 23.93
C ALA A 24 -18.00 4.71 22.89
N ALA A 25 -17.96 5.97 23.35
CA ALA A 25 -17.89 7.13 22.48
C ALA A 25 -16.61 7.16 21.63
N LYS A 26 -15.47 6.78 22.22
CA LYS A 26 -14.19 6.69 21.51
C LYS A 26 -14.20 5.53 20.50
N GLN A 27 -14.82 4.40 20.86
CA GLN A 27 -14.97 3.26 19.96
C GLN A 27 -15.78 3.63 18.72
N GLU A 28 -16.83 4.45 18.85
CA GLU A 28 -17.63 4.94 17.71
C GLU A 28 -16.78 5.79 16.76
N LEU A 29 -15.94 6.68 17.28
CA LEU A 29 -15.00 7.47 16.48
C LEU A 29 -14.00 6.59 15.72
N VAL A 30 -13.42 5.59 16.39
CA VAL A 30 -12.52 4.62 15.75
C VAL A 30 -13.23 3.88 14.62
N ASN A 31 -14.45 3.38 14.87
CA ASN A 31 -15.24 2.69 13.86
C ASN A 31 -15.54 3.59 12.65
N ARG A 32 -15.83 4.88 12.88
CA ARG A 32 -16.05 5.84 11.80
C ARG A 32 -14.78 6.10 10.98
N VAL A 33 -13.62 6.24 11.62
CA VAL A 33 -12.33 6.34 10.92
C VAL A 33 -12.10 5.12 10.04
N LEU A 34 -12.29 3.91 10.58
CA LEU A 34 -12.09 2.66 9.84
C LEU A 34 -13.04 2.54 8.66
N GLN A 35 -14.31 2.95 8.81
CA GLN A 35 -15.28 2.96 7.72
C GLN A 35 -14.86 3.90 6.58
N LEU A 36 -14.25 5.05 6.91
CA LEU A 36 -13.82 6.05 5.92
C LEU A 36 -12.47 5.70 5.26
N TRP A 37 -11.62 4.94 5.96
CA TRP A 37 -10.31 4.54 5.45
C TRP A 37 -10.36 3.35 4.49
N HIS A 38 -11.42 2.53 4.53
CA HIS A 38 -11.63 1.36 3.66
C HIS A 38 -10.50 0.30 3.69
N PRO A 39 -10.14 -0.23 4.88
CA PRO A 39 -9.04 -1.19 5.06
C PRO A 39 -9.25 -2.54 4.36
N GLU A 40 -10.47 -2.88 3.96
CA GLU A 40 -10.81 -4.10 3.25
C GLU A 40 -10.01 -4.27 1.94
N SER A 41 -9.67 -3.16 1.29
CA SER A 41 -8.85 -3.13 0.07
C SER A 41 -7.41 -3.62 0.27
N ILE A 42 -6.90 -3.59 1.52
CA ILE A 42 -5.54 -4.03 1.85
C ILE A 42 -5.41 -5.54 1.68
N GLY A 43 -6.42 -6.30 2.12
CA GLY A 43 -6.45 -7.75 1.96
C GLY A 43 -6.39 -8.15 0.49
N GLU A 44 -7.12 -7.43 -0.37
CA GLU A 44 -7.07 -7.67 -1.82
C GLU A 44 -5.70 -7.33 -2.42
N SER A 45 -5.13 -6.20 -2.00
CA SER A 45 -3.83 -5.72 -2.50
C SER A 45 -2.70 -6.70 -2.17
N MET A 46 -2.78 -7.41 -1.03
CA MET A 46 -1.83 -8.47 -0.67
C MET A 46 -1.78 -9.61 -1.68
N LEU A 47 -2.90 -9.92 -2.35
CA LEU A 47 -2.96 -10.94 -3.39
C LEU A 47 -2.58 -10.37 -4.76
N GLN A 48 -2.97 -9.12 -5.04
CA GLN A 48 -2.74 -8.50 -6.35
C GLN A 48 -1.27 -8.38 -6.72
N ALA A 49 -0.41 -7.97 -5.77
CA ALA A 49 1.03 -7.81 -6.02
C ALA A 49 1.72 -9.11 -6.47
N PRO A 50 1.69 -10.22 -5.69
CA PRO A 50 2.37 -11.46 -6.10
C PRO A 50 1.76 -12.09 -7.36
N VAL A 51 0.44 -11.95 -7.57
CA VAL A 51 -0.21 -12.43 -8.81
C VAL A 51 0.24 -11.61 -10.02
N GLY A 52 0.32 -10.29 -9.87
CA GLY A 52 0.85 -9.38 -10.89
C GLY A 52 2.29 -9.74 -11.26
N ASP A 53 3.14 -9.95 -10.27
CA ASP A 53 4.55 -10.31 -10.46
C ASP A 53 4.69 -11.66 -11.21
N ALA A 54 3.91 -12.66 -10.83
CA ALA A 54 3.89 -13.96 -11.51
C ALA A 54 3.51 -13.83 -12.99
N VAL A 55 2.48 -13.04 -13.30
CA VAL A 55 2.05 -12.79 -14.69
C VAL A 55 3.13 -12.03 -15.48
N GLN A 56 3.78 -11.03 -14.88
CA GLN A 56 4.86 -10.29 -15.54
C GLN A 56 6.09 -11.18 -15.79
N GLN A 57 6.44 -12.02 -14.82
CA GLN A 57 7.52 -12.99 -14.97
C GLN A 57 7.22 -13.97 -16.10
N ALA A 58 6.00 -14.47 -16.19
CA ALA A 58 5.59 -15.36 -17.28
C ALA A 58 5.70 -14.66 -18.65
N ARG A 59 5.31 -13.39 -18.76
CA ARG A 59 5.53 -12.58 -19.98
C ARG A 59 7.00 -12.50 -20.35
N ALA A 60 7.86 -12.18 -19.39
CA ALA A 60 9.31 -12.09 -19.62
C ALA A 60 9.91 -13.41 -20.09
N VAL A 61 9.47 -14.55 -19.52
CA VAL A 61 9.94 -15.88 -19.93
C VAL A 61 9.49 -16.23 -21.35
N LEU A 62 8.26 -15.90 -21.73
CA LEU A 62 7.74 -16.24 -23.06
C LEU A 62 8.29 -15.34 -24.17
N GLN A 63 8.80 -14.15 -23.83
CA GLN A 63 9.46 -13.26 -24.78
C GLN A 63 10.70 -13.94 -25.39
N GLY A 64 10.76 -13.98 -26.73
CA GLY A 64 11.89 -14.55 -27.47
C GLY A 64 12.04 -16.07 -27.42
N ARG A 65 11.22 -16.80 -26.64
CA ARG A 65 11.30 -18.27 -26.51
C ARG A 65 10.28 -19.05 -27.34
N VAL A 66 9.18 -18.41 -27.73
CA VAL A 66 8.09 -19.05 -28.50
C VAL A 66 7.55 -18.11 -29.59
N SER A 67 6.87 -18.70 -30.59
CA SER A 67 6.19 -17.93 -31.64
C SER A 67 5.14 -16.98 -31.05
N PRO A 68 4.80 -15.88 -31.73
CA PRO A 68 3.79 -14.93 -31.25
C PRO A 68 2.45 -15.56 -30.89
N GLU A 69 1.95 -16.49 -31.73
CA GLU A 69 0.65 -17.13 -31.53
C GLU A 69 0.63 -18.00 -30.27
N LYS A 70 1.71 -18.77 -30.05
CA LYS A 70 1.85 -19.60 -28.85
C LYS A 70 2.04 -18.75 -27.59
N ARG A 71 2.75 -17.63 -27.71
CA ARG A 71 2.90 -16.65 -26.62
C ARG A 71 1.55 -16.11 -26.19
N ASP A 72 0.75 -15.66 -27.14
CA ASP A 72 -0.55 -15.02 -26.85
C ASP A 72 -1.54 -16.03 -26.27
N ALA A 73 -1.58 -17.25 -26.80
CA ALA A 73 -2.39 -18.33 -26.25
C ALA A 73 -2.00 -18.65 -24.79
N ALA A 74 -0.71 -18.87 -24.52
CA ALA A 74 -0.23 -19.16 -23.17
C ALA A 74 -0.49 -17.99 -22.20
N LEU A 75 -0.27 -16.74 -22.63
CA LEU A 75 -0.54 -15.57 -21.81
C LEU A 75 -2.02 -15.40 -21.46
N LYS A 76 -2.92 -15.76 -22.38
CA LYS A 76 -4.36 -15.75 -22.13
C LYS A 76 -4.74 -16.74 -21.04
N GLU A 77 -4.21 -17.97 -21.11
CA GLU A 77 -4.43 -19.00 -20.09
C GLU A 77 -3.87 -18.59 -18.73
N ILE A 78 -2.63 -18.09 -18.68
CA ILE A 78 -1.99 -17.58 -17.46
C ILE A 78 -2.84 -16.47 -16.81
N VAL A 79 -3.36 -15.54 -17.60
CA VAL A 79 -4.23 -14.47 -17.08
C VAL A 79 -5.58 -15.01 -16.59
N ALA A 80 -6.11 -16.05 -17.22
CA ALA A 80 -7.34 -16.71 -16.77
C ALA A 80 -7.12 -17.42 -15.41
N ASP A 81 -6.03 -18.17 -15.27
CA ASP A 81 -5.66 -18.83 -14.02
C ASP A 81 -5.43 -17.82 -12.89
N ALA A 82 -4.74 -16.72 -13.20
CA ALA A 82 -4.52 -15.62 -12.25
C ALA A 82 -5.84 -15.00 -11.76
N ARG A 83 -6.81 -14.79 -12.66
CA ARG A 83 -8.14 -14.28 -12.29
C ARG A 83 -8.90 -15.28 -11.43
N GLN A 84 -8.93 -16.54 -11.83
CA GLN A 84 -9.58 -17.60 -11.07
C GLN A 84 -8.99 -17.72 -9.65
N PHE A 85 -7.66 -17.66 -9.53
CA PHE A 85 -6.99 -17.64 -8.23
C PHE A 85 -7.45 -16.46 -7.38
N MET A 86 -7.48 -15.25 -7.94
CA MET A 86 -7.94 -14.05 -7.23
C MET A 86 -9.40 -14.20 -6.76
N ASP A 87 -10.30 -14.63 -7.64
CA ASP A 87 -11.73 -14.77 -7.33
C ASP A 87 -11.98 -15.79 -6.22
N GLN A 88 -11.25 -16.90 -6.23
CA GLN A 88 -11.37 -17.94 -5.21
C GLN A 88 -10.80 -17.51 -3.84
N ASN A 89 -9.75 -16.69 -3.82
CA ASN A 89 -9.00 -16.38 -2.60
C ASN A 89 -9.29 -14.99 -2.02
N LYS A 90 -9.90 -14.09 -2.79
CA LYS A 90 -10.28 -12.75 -2.33
C LYS A 90 -11.16 -12.76 -1.06
N PRO A 91 -12.20 -13.62 -0.93
CA PRO A 91 -13.00 -13.67 0.30
C PRO A 91 -12.18 -14.04 1.53
N LEU A 92 -11.20 -14.95 1.40
CA LEU A 92 -10.31 -15.34 2.50
C LEU A 92 -9.45 -14.16 2.95
N ALA A 93 -8.86 -13.42 2.01
CA ALA A 93 -8.04 -12.25 2.32
C ALA A 93 -8.86 -11.12 2.95
N GLN A 94 -10.07 -10.86 2.45
CA GLN A 94 -10.99 -9.88 3.01
C GLN A 94 -11.42 -10.25 4.45
N ALA A 95 -11.75 -11.52 4.70
CA ALA A 95 -12.11 -11.99 6.04
C ALA A 95 -10.94 -11.83 7.03
N SER A 96 -9.71 -12.13 6.59
CA SER A 96 -8.49 -11.92 7.37
C SER A 96 -8.28 -10.44 7.70
N ALA A 97 -8.42 -9.55 6.70
CA ALA A 97 -8.31 -8.11 6.89
C ALA A 97 -9.37 -7.59 7.88
N GLN A 98 -10.64 -7.99 7.73
CA GLN A 98 -11.71 -7.58 8.63
C GLN A 98 -11.45 -8.02 10.08
N LYS A 99 -10.99 -9.26 10.28
CA LYS A 99 -10.59 -9.75 11.60
C LYS A 99 -9.45 -8.90 12.19
N LEU A 100 -8.39 -8.69 11.43
CA LEU A 100 -7.20 -7.96 11.90
C LEU A 100 -7.49 -6.47 12.15
N VAL A 101 -8.43 -5.87 11.41
CA VAL A 101 -8.94 -4.53 11.70
C VAL A 101 -9.52 -4.48 13.11
N GLY A 102 -10.39 -5.42 13.47
CA GLY A 102 -11.01 -5.45 14.80
C GLY A 102 -10.04 -5.79 15.93
N THR A 103 -9.12 -6.72 15.71
CA THR A 103 -8.24 -7.22 16.79
C THR A 103 -6.92 -6.47 16.93
N THR A 104 -6.50 -5.72 15.90
CA THR A 104 -5.16 -5.10 15.85
C THR A 104 -5.24 -3.61 15.57
N VAL A 105 -5.97 -3.21 14.52
CA VAL A 105 -5.98 -1.81 14.08
C VAL A 105 -6.88 -0.94 14.96
N ALA A 106 -8.09 -1.39 15.28
CA ALA A 106 -9.02 -0.64 16.10
C ALA A 106 -8.47 -0.35 17.51
N PRO A 107 -7.87 -1.32 18.23
CA PRO A 107 -7.22 -1.04 19.51
C PRO A 107 -6.05 -0.06 19.38
N LEU A 108 -5.25 -0.18 18.31
CA LEU A 108 -4.12 0.72 18.07
C LEU A 108 -4.59 2.16 17.84
N LEU A 109 -5.68 2.36 17.09
CA LEU A 109 -6.28 3.69 16.90
C LEU A 109 -6.81 4.25 18.22
N ALA A 110 -7.50 3.41 19.02
CA ALA A 110 -8.03 3.81 20.32
C ALA A 110 -6.94 4.16 21.34
N GLU A 111 -5.78 3.49 21.28
CA GLU A 111 -4.64 3.75 22.16
C GLU A 111 -3.87 5.03 21.76
N ARG A 112 -3.65 5.22 20.45
CA ARG A 112 -2.69 6.23 19.94
C ARG A 112 -3.28 7.59 19.64
N PHE A 113 -4.59 7.67 19.48
CA PHE A 113 -5.28 8.93 19.16
C PHE A 113 -6.25 9.31 20.26
N THR A 114 -6.35 10.59 20.55
CA THR A 114 -7.40 11.18 21.38
C THR A 114 -8.72 11.27 20.61
N ASP A 115 -9.82 11.48 21.32
CA ASP A 115 -11.14 11.68 20.73
C ASP A 115 -11.15 12.87 19.76
N ASP A 116 -10.45 13.96 20.10
CA ASP A 116 -10.35 15.15 19.26
C ASP A 116 -9.55 14.88 17.98
N GLU A 117 -8.44 14.15 18.07
CA GLU A 117 -7.66 13.76 16.88
C GLU A 117 -8.44 12.81 15.97
N LEU A 118 -9.19 11.85 16.53
CA LEU A 118 -10.06 10.98 15.74
C LEU A 118 -11.13 11.78 14.98
N ARG A 119 -11.73 12.80 15.62
CA ARG A 119 -12.68 13.72 14.96
C ARG A 119 -12.04 14.53 13.85
N GLN A 120 -10.81 14.99 14.04
CA GLN A 120 -10.05 15.69 13.00
C GLN A 120 -9.74 14.76 11.81
N ILE A 121 -9.34 13.52 12.07
CA ILE A 121 -9.13 12.51 11.02
C ILE A 121 -10.41 12.29 10.22
N ILE A 122 -11.55 12.09 10.89
CA ILE A 122 -12.87 11.94 10.24
C ILE A 122 -13.16 13.14 9.34
N THR A 123 -12.97 14.35 9.85
CA THR A 123 -13.20 15.60 9.10
C THR A 123 -12.33 15.66 7.83
N ILE A 124 -11.07 15.25 7.92
CA ILE A 124 -10.15 15.21 6.78
C ILE A 124 -10.59 14.16 5.75
N LEU A 125 -10.96 12.95 6.21
CA LEU A 125 -11.37 11.86 5.32
C LEU A 125 -12.70 12.15 4.61
N GLU A 126 -13.62 12.86 5.26
CA GLU A 126 -14.91 13.28 4.69
C GLU A 126 -14.79 14.52 3.79
N SER A 127 -13.68 15.26 3.86
CA SER A 127 -13.52 16.57 3.22
C SER A 127 -13.81 16.52 1.71
N PRO A 128 -14.90 17.19 1.24
CA PRO A 128 -15.19 17.27 -0.18
C PRO A 128 -14.16 18.12 -0.92
N VAL A 129 -13.52 19.08 -0.22
CA VAL A 129 -12.43 19.89 -0.77
C VAL A 129 -11.19 19.04 -1.01
N LYS A 130 -10.85 18.14 -0.08
CA LYS A 130 -9.78 17.15 -0.27
C LYS A 130 -10.06 16.29 -1.51
N LYS A 131 -11.27 15.72 -1.61
CA LYS A 131 -11.67 14.90 -2.78
C LYS A 131 -11.58 15.69 -4.09
N LYS A 132 -12.04 16.94 -4.10
CA LYS A 132 -11.93 17.83 -5.26
C LYS A 132 -10.47 18.08 -5.65
N PHE A 133 -9.61 18.36 -4.68
CA PHE A 133 -8.18 18.56 -4.92
C PHE A 133 -7.52 17.29 -5.47
N GLU A 134 -7.75 16.13 -4.86
CA GLU A 134 -7.22 14.83 -5.32
C GLU A 134 -7.64 14.50 -6.75
N ALA A 135 -8.90 14.77 -7.11
CA ALA A 135 -9.40 14.60 -8.48
C ALA A 135 -8.71 15.54 -9.49
N MET A 136 -8.22 16.71 -9.04
CA MET A 136 -7.51 17.66 -9.89
C MET A 136 -6.01 17.34 -10.04
N VAL A 137 -5.40 16.57 -9.13
CA VAL A 137 -3.96 16.29 -9.15
C VAL A 137 -3.43 15.81 -10.51
N PRO A 138 -4.08 14.88 -11.24
CA PRO A 138 -3.59 14.43 -12.55
C PRO A 138 -3.53 15.56 -13.59
N GLU A 139 -4.52 16.47 -13.59
CA GLU A 139 -4.51 17.63 -14.50
C GLU A 139 -3.40 18.60 -14.12
N LEU A 140 -3.22 18.87 -12.81
CA LEU A 140 -2.15 19.73 -12.32
C LEU A 140 -0.77 19.19 -12.70
N GLN A 141 -0.56 17.87 -12.53
CA GLN A 141 0.66 17.18 -12.93
C GLN A 141 0.90 17.26 -14.43
N LYS A 142 -0.14 17.03 -15.25
CA LYS A 142 -0.05 17.17 -16.71
C LYS A 142 0.40 18.57 -17.11
N LYS A 143 -0.26 19.61 -16.59
CA LYS A 143 0.08 21.01 -16.91
C LYS A 143 1.48 21.38 -16.46
N LEU A 144 1.88 20.95 -15.27
CA LEU A 144 3.24 21.17 -14.78
C LEU A 144 4.27 20.46 -15.68
N GLY A 145 4.01 19.21 -16.08
CA GLY A 145 4.89 18.45 -16.97
C GLY A 145 5.03 19.07 -18.35
N GLU A 146 3.93 19.54 -18.95
CA GLU A 146 3.95 20.28 -20.22
C GLU A 146 4.79 21.56 -20.11
N GLY A 147 4.64 22.32 -19.02
CA GLY A 147 5.42 23.51 -18.73
C GLY A 147 6.91 23.22 -18.57
N VAL A 148 7.27 22.22 -17.76
CA VAL A 148 8.67 21.79 -17.56
C VAL A 148 9.29 21.32 -18.87
N ALA A 149 8.57 20.53 -19.67
CA ALA A 149 9.06 20.06 -20.96
C ALA A 149 9.29 21.23 -21.93
N ALA A 150 8.38 22.21 -21.96
CA ALA A 150 8.53 23.39 -22.80
C ALA A 150 9.74 24.25 -22.38
N ASP A 151 9.90 24.50 -21.07
CA ASP A 151 10.96 25.33 -20.50
C ASP A 151 12.36 24.70 -20.67
N THR A 152 12.45 23.38 -20.55
CA THR A 152 13.75 22.67 -20.60
C THR A 152 14.15 22.19 -21.99
N ARG A 153 13.24 22.20 -22.97
CA ARG A 153 13.42 21.61 -24.32
C ARG A 153 14.75 22.01 -24.97
N ALA A 154 15.03 23.32 -25.03
CA ALA A 154 16.21 23.85 -25.71
C ALA A 154 17.54 23.31 -25.15
N VAL A 155 17.57 22.96 -23.86
CA VAL A 155 18.76 22.42 -23.19
C VAL A 155 18.77 20.88 -23.20
N MET A 156 17.61 20.24 -23.14
CA MET A 156 17.49 18.78 -23.02
C MET A 156 17.56 18.06 -24.36
N ASP A 157 16.97 18.60 -25.43
CA ASP A 157 16.96 17.96 -26.75
C ASP A 157 18.35 17.55 -27.25
N PRO A 158 19.39 18.42 -27.24
CA PRO A 158 20.72 18.00 -27.68
C PRO A 158 21.33 16.90 -26.80
N LYS A 159 21.08 16.94 -25.48
CA LYS A 159 21.58 15.92 -24.54
C LYS A 159 20.89 14.56 -24.75
N LEU A 160 19.59 14.58 -25.08
CA LEU A 160 18.83 13.38 -25.41
C LEU A 160 19.31 12.74 -26.71
N GLN A 161 19.58 13.55 -27.74
CA GLN A 161 20.17 13.06 -29.00
C GLN A 161 21.53 12.41 -28.77
N GLU A 162 22.39 13.03 -27.98
CA GLU A 162 23.71 12.48 -27.63
C GLU A 162 23.58 11.12 -26.91
N LEU A 163 22.63 11.01 -25.97
CA LEU A 163 22.35 9.75 -25.27
C LEU A 163 21.87 8.66 -26.24
N GLN A 164 20.93 8.98 -27.13
CA GLN A 164 20.41 8.03 -28.13
C GLN A 164 21.52 7.49 -29.03
N GLN A 165 22.45 8.35 -29.47
CA GLN A 165 23.61 7.93 -30.26
C GLN A 165 24.50 6.95 -29.49
N ARG A 166 24.83 7.26 -28.22
CA ARG A 166 25.63 6.36 -27.37
C ARG A 166 24.96 5.01 -27.14
N ILE A 167 23.65 5.00 -26.88
CA ILE A 167 22.87 3.76 -26.73
C ILE A 167 22.96 2.94 -28.03
N GLY A 168 22.70 3.57 -29.19
CA GLY A 168 22.78 2.89 -30.49
C GLY A 168 24.17 2.29 -30.77
N MET A 169 25.25 3.00 -30.43
CA MET A 169 26.62 2.47 -30.56
C MET A 169 26.85 1.24 -29.67
N ARG A 170 26.41 1.27 -28.42
CA ARG A 170 26.54 0.14 -27.49
C ARG A 170 25.74 -1.07 -27.95
N LEU A 171 24.50 -0.86 -28.41
CA LEU A 171 23.67 -1.93 -28.93
C LEU A 171 24.32 -2.60 -30.14
N ARG A 172 24.79 -1.83 -31.13
CA ARG A 172 25.51 -2.37 -32.29
C ARG A 172 26.75 -3.16 -31.89
N SER A 173 27.54 -2.63 -30.95
CA SER A 173 28.74 -3.30 -30.46
C SER A 173 28.43 -4.62 -29.75
N ALA A 174 27.27 -4.74 -29.09
CA ALA A 174 26.86 -5.96 -28.39
C ALA A 174 26.29 -7.06 -29.32
N VAL A 175 25.84 -6.71 -30.52
CA VAL A 175 25.28 -7.68 -31.51
C VAL A 175 26.22 -7.99 -32.66
N THR A 176 27.39 -7.34 -32.73
CA THR A 176 28.43 -7.68 -33.70
C THR A 176 29.35 -8.73 -33.07
N PRO A 177 29.60 -9.89 -33.72
CA PRO A 177 30.42 -10.97 -33.17
C PRO A 177 31.89 -10.58 -32.98
#